data_AF-A0A7W8CK76-F1
#
_entry.id   AF-A0A7W8CK76-F1
#
_cell.length_a   1.000
_cell.length_b   1.000
_cell.length_c   1.000
_cell.angle_alpha   90.00
_cell.angle_beta   90.00
_cell.angle_gamma   90.00
#
_symmetry.space_group_name_H-M   'P 1'
#
loop_
_entity.id
_entity.type
_entity.pdbx_description
1 polymer ?
#
loop_
_entity_poly.entity_id
_entity_poly.type
_entity_poly.pdbx_seq_one_letter_code
_entity_poly.pdbx_strand_id
1 'polypeptide(L)'
;MRDPWVLLLAIFDGATTWACGVPIPLAAVSAAVTLGTAAVFTALGTKYRKTPAPLRVGTRQQELIDLLDGHVHSLQELQNNALPDVVRPKAQEALAASDTARPSVLQMAAAVDALDEAIAAVRNVSGQGGHATESINKTIGRLRSRRAKLLDKLTAAVDEVATVYAGLLELSATAHTSGVSIDDTDVGAVNDSVTLLQMTFAELEADAANLTNEGLA
;
A
#
# COMPACT_ATOMS: atom_id res chain seq x y z
N MET A 1 3.70 26.61 25.27
CA MET A 1 2.30 26.69 24.81
C MET A 1 1.75 25.28 24.85
N ARG A 2 0.66 25.04 25.60
CA ARG A 2 0.10 23.71 25.84
C ARG A 2 -0.62 23.22 24.59
N ASP A 3 -0.33 21.99 24.20
CA ASP A 3 -0.83 21.35 22.98
C ASP A 3 -2.33 21.01 23.12
N PRO A 4 -3.22 21.54 22.26
CA PRO A 4 -4.67 21.32 22.36
C PRO A 4 -5.07 19.85 22.17
N TRP A 5 -4.20 19.01 21.59
CA TRP A 5 -4.47 17.60 21.31
C TRP A 5 -4.41 16.67 22.54
N VAL A 6 -3.63 17.03 23.56
CA VAL A 6 -3.57 16.28 24.83
C VAL A 6 -4.90 16.38 25.58
N LEU A 7 -5.68 17.45 25.37
CA LEU A 7 -7.01 17.60 25.95
C LEU A 7 -8.07 16.81 25.17
N LEU A 8 -7.95 16.64 23.84
CA LEU A 8 -8.95 15.90 23.05
C LEU A 8 -8.85 14.38 23.24
N LEU A 9 -7.63 13.83 23.38
CA LEU A 9 -7.46 12.43 23.75
C LEU A 9 -7.87 12.15 25.21
N ALA A 10 -7.74 13.12 26.11
CA ALA A 10 -8.27 13.01 27.47
C ALA A 10 -9.80 13.10 27.54
N ILE A 11 -10.46 13.80 26.60
CA ILE A 11 -11.93 13.93 26.56
C ILE A 11 -12.59 12.64 26.01
N PHE A 12 -11.96 11.91 25.09
CA PHE A 12 -12.54 10.66 24.57
C PHE A 12 -12.41 9.47 25.54
N ASP A 13 -11.39 9.47 26.42
CA ASP A 13 -11.20 8.43 27.44
C ASP A 13 -11.83 8.79 28.81
N GLY A 14 -11.98 10.10 29.10
CA GLY A 14 -12.64 10.57 30.32
C GLY A 14 -14.18 10.54 30.28
N ALA A 15 -14.80 10.61 29.10
CA ALA A 15 -16.25 10.61 28.96
C ALA A 15 -16.89 9.21 28.99
N THR A 16 -16.12 8.14 28.75
CA THR A 16 -16.63 6.75 28.79
C THR A 16 -16.36 6.04 30.11
N THR A 17 -15.45 6.53 30.95
CA THR A 17 -15.11 5.92 32.24
C THR A 17 -15.98 6.41 33.41
N TRP A 18 -16.67 7.55 33.30
CA TRP A 18 -17.59 8.05 34.34
C TRP A 18 -18.97 7.37 34.36
N ALA A 19 -19.28 6.50 33.39
CA ALA A 19 -20.57 5.80 33.34
C ALA A 19 -20.60 4.45 34.10
N CYS A 20 -19.46 3.96 34.61
CA CYS A 20 -19.38 2.62 35.23
C CYS A 20 -18.68 2.56 36.59
N GLY A 21 -18.60 3.66 37.35
CA GLY A 21 -18.39 3.63 38.81
C GLY A 21 -17.27 2.71 39.33
N VAL A 22 -16.06 2.79 38.77
CA VAL A 22 -14.90 1.97 39.23
C VAL A 22 -13.91 2.85 40.03
N PRO A 23 -13.35 2.38 41.16
CA PRO A 23 -12.49 3.19 42.04
C PRO A 23 -11.10 3.49 41.46
N ILE A 24 -10.50 4.57 41.97
CA ILE A 24 -9.35 5.33 41.45
C ILE A 24 -7.94 4.64 41.46
N PRO A 25 -7.62 3.54 42.19
CA PRO A 25 -6.22 3.08 42.21
C PRO A 25 -5.76 2.31 40.96
N LEU A 26 -6.64 2.00 39.99
CA LEU A 26 -6.28 1.31 38.73
C LEU A 26 -5.82 2.24 37.59
N ALA A 27 -5.69 3.55 37.83
CA ALA A 27 -5.21 4.51 36.81
C ALA A 27 -3.68 4.60 36.71
N ALA A 28 -2.93 4.09 37.70
CA ALA A 28 -1.46 4.18 37.70
C ALA A 28 -0.77 3.14 36.81
N VAL A 29 -1.43 2.00 36.53
CA VAL A 29 -0.85 0.92 35.71
C VAL A 29 -1.05 1.17 34.22
N SER A 30 -2.13 1.84 33.81
CA SER A 30 -2.40 2.18 32.41
C SER A 30 -1.47 3.27 31.87
N ALA A 31 -0.96 4.18 32.72
CA ALA A 31 -0.05 5.25 32.32
C ALA A 31 1.36 4.75 31.92
N ALA A 32 1.80 3.59 32.44
CA ALA A 32 3.10 3.04 32.09
C ALA A 32 3.10 2.38 30.69
N VAL A 33 1.95 1.84 30.26
CA VAL A 33 1.81 1.18 28.95
C VAL A 33 1.72 2.20 27.81
N THR A 34 1.12 3.37 28.04
CA THR A 34 1.03 4.45 27.05
C THR A 34 2.32 5.24 26.88
N LEU A 35 3.19 5.30 27.91
CA LEU A 35 4.54 5.87 27.77
C LEU A 35 5.48 4.98 26.95
N GLY A 36 5.29 3.65 26.98
CA GLY A 36 6.09 2.70 26.19
C GLY A 36 5.78 2.74 24.70
N THR A 37 4.51 2.89 24.31
CA THR A 37 4.11 2.98 22.90
C THR A 37 4.42 4.35 22.29
N ALA A 38 4.22 5.44 23.03
CA ALA A 38 4.53 6.78 22.52
C ALA A 38 6.03 6.96 22.18
N ALA A 39 6.94 6.34 22.94
CA ALA A 39 8.38 6.39 22.67
C ALA A 39 8.78 5.67 21.36
N VAL A 40 8.10 4.58 20.99
CA VAL A 40 8.37 3.88 19.73
C VAL A 40 7.90 4.70 18.52
N PHE A 41 6.73 5.34 18.62
CA PHE A 41 6.23 6.20 17.54
C PHE A 41 6.98 7.54 17.43
N THR A 42 7.42 8.14 18.53
CA THR A 42 8.20 9.40 18.51
C THR A 42 9.67 9.19 18.11
N ALA A 43 10.26 8.02 18.40
CA ALA A 43 11.59 7.68 17.89
C ALA A 43 11.58 7.46 16.36
N LEU A 44 10.47 7.02 15.77
CA LEU A 44 10.29 6.97 14.30
C LEU A 44 9.92 8.33 13.70
N GLY A 45 9.14 9.16 14.40
CA GLY A 45 8.59 10.40 13.84
C GLY A 45 9.58 11.56 13.63
N THR A 46 10.71 11.60 14.34
CA THR A 46 11.63 12.75 14.29
C THR A 46 12.69 12.69 13.18
N LYS A 47 12.69 11.63 12.35
CA LYS A 47 13.58 11.48 11.19
C LYS A 47 12.85 11.33 9.85
N TYR A 48 11.63 11.85 9.73
CA TYR A 48 10.91 11.87 8.44
C TYR A 48 11.51 12.90 7.47
N ARG A 49 12.66 12.52 6.89
CA ARG A 49 13.33 13.19 5.78
C ARG A 49 13.20 12.33 4.53
N LYS A 50 12.16 12.61 3.73
CA LYS A 50 12.06 12.49 2.26
C LYS A 50 12.54 11.22 1.54
N THR A 51 12.74 10.09 2.22
CA THR A 51 13.14 8.83 1.59
C THR A 51 12.24 7.72 2.10
N PRO A 52 11.54 6.98 1.23
CA PRO A 52 10.86 5.76 1.62
C PRO A 52 11.86 4.86 2.35
N ALA A 53 11.47 4.29 3.49
CA ALA A 53 12.32 3.31 4.15
C ALA A 53 12.58 2.16 3.16
N PRO A 54 13.83 1.64 3.09
CA PRO A 54 14.13 0.52 2.20
C PRO A 54 13.23 -0.67 2.56
N LEU A 55 12.59 -1.25 1.54
CA LEU A 55 11.70 -2.41 1.72
C LEU A 55 12.47 -3.59 2.28
N ARG A 56 11.81 -4.38 3.13
CA ARG A 56 12.45 -5.53 3.74
C ARG A 56 12.64 -6.66 2.72
N VAL A 57 13.87 -7.18 2.67
CA VAL A 57 14.24 -8.25 1.74
C VAL A 57 13.49 -9.56 2.03
N GLY A 58 13.01 -10.24 0.99
CA GLY A 58 12.36 -11.55 1.07
C GLY A 58 10.88 -11.49 1.48
N THR A 59 10.24 -10.33 1.32
CA THR A 59 8.82 -10.14 1.64
C THR A 59 7.94 -10.19 0.40
N ARG A 60 6.65 -10.55 0.57
CA ARG A 60 5.68 -10.58 -0.53
C ARG A 60 5.51 -9.22 -1.21
N GLN A 61 5.52 -8.13 -0.43
CA GLN A 61 5.45 -6.78 -0.98
C GLN A 61 6.66 -6.46 -1.85
N GLN A 62 7.87 -6.88 -1.46
CA GLN A 62 9.04 -6.72 -2.31
C GLN A 62 8.92 -7.53 -3.61
N GLU A 63 8.49 -8.79 -3.52
CA GLU A 63 8.26 -9.63 -4.70
C GLU A 63 7.27 -8.97 -5.68
N LEU A 64 6.21 -8.33 -5.19
CA LEU A 64 5.28 -7.55 -6.02
C LEU A 64 5.94 -6.32 -6.66
N ILE A 65 6.83 -5.61 -5.94
CA ILE A 65 7.59 -4.50 -6.53
C ILE A 65 8.54 -5.00 -7.63
N ASP A 66 9.24 -6.10 -7.38
CA ASP A 66 10.17 -6.69 -8.34
C ASP A 66 9.41 -7.16 -9.60
N LEU A 67 8.22 -7.73 -9.44
CA LEU A 67 7.33 -8.10 -10.55
C LEU A 67 6.85 -6.86 -11.33
N LEU A 68 6.41 -5.81 -10.63
CA LEU A 68 6.01 -4.56 -11.28
C LEU A 68 7.15 -3.96 -12.11
N ASP A 69 8.33 -3.80 -11.50
CA ASP A 69 9.50 -3.25 -12.18
C ASP A 69 9.90 -4.14 -13.38
N GLY A 70 9.78 -5.47 -13.26
CA GLY A 70 9.99 -6.42 -14.34
C GLY A 70 8.99 -6.29 -15.49
N HIS A 71 7.70 -6.09 -15.22
CA HIS A 71 6.68 -5.87 -16.24
C HIS A 71 6.84 -4.52 -16.93
N VAL A 72 7.15 -3.46 -16.19
CA VAL A 72 7.45 -2.13 -16.75
C VAL A 72 8.67 -2.19 -17.66
N HIS A 73 9.72 -2.91 -17.24
CA HIS A 73 10.89 -3.13 -18.08
C HIS A 73 10.56 -3.89 -19.37
N SER A 74 9.79 -4.98 -19.26
CA SER A 74 9.35 -5.77 -20.41
C SER A 74 8.50 -4.95 -21.39
N LEU A 75 7.64 -4.08 -20.86
CA LEU A 75 6.82 -3.14 -21.64
C LEU A 75 7.69 -2.11 -22.38
N GLN A 76 8.75 -1.62 -21.72
CA GLN A 76 9.73 -0.72 -22.34
C GLN A 76 10.52 -1.41 -23.45
N GLU A 77 10.95 -2.66 -23.26
CA GLU A 77 11.61 -3.44 -24.30
C GLU A 77 10.69 -3.69 -25.50
N LEU A 78 9.41 -4.02 -25.23
CA LEU A 78 8.40 -4.24 -26.26
C LEU A 78 8.20 -2.98 -27.10
N GLN A 79 8.08 -1.82 -26.43
CA GLN A 79 7.96 -0.51 -27.08
C GLN A 79 9.13 -0.21 -28.02
N ASN A 80 10.36 -0.52 -27.60
CA ASN A 80 11.57 -0.19 -28.35
C ASN A 80 11.80 -1.09 -29.56
N ASN A 81 11.32 -2.34 -29.54
CA ASN A 81 11.77 -3.36 -30.48
C ASN A 81 10.67 -3.93 -31.40
N ALA A 82 9.40 -3.87 -31.00
CA ALA A 82 8.40 -4.76 -31.62
C ALA A 82 7.00 -4.18 -31.79
N LEU A 83 6.73 -2.93 -31.40
CA LEU A 83 5.37 -2.38 -31.51
C LEU A 83 5.09 -1.68 -32.86
N PRO A 84 4.00 -2.09 -33.54
CA PRO A 84 3.42 -1.32 -34.64
C PRO A 84 3.08 0.12 -34.23
N ASP A 85 3.14 1.04 -35.19
CA ASP A 85 2.92 2.48 -34.94
C ASP A 85 1.56 2.77 -34.30
N VAL A 86 0.53 1.97 -34.61
CA VAL A 86 -0.84 2.15 -34.10
C VAL A 86 -0.97 1.86 -32.60
N VAL A 87 -0.15 0.97 -32.03
CA VAL A 87 -0.21 0.57 -30.61
C VAL A 87 0.90 1.20 -29.77
N ARG A 88 1.93 1.78 -30.40
CA ARG A 88 3.03 2.47 -29.70
C ARG A 88 2.54 3.56 -28.73
N PRO A 89 1.52 4.40 -29.05
CA PRO A 89 1.00 5.36 -28.09
C PRO A 89 0.43 4.71 -26.81
N LYS A 90 -0.17 3.52 -26.92
CA LYS A 90 -0.73 2.80 -25.75
C LYS A 90 0.34 2.26 -24.83
N ALA A 91 1.44 1.77 -25.38
CA ALA A 91 2.61 1.44 -24.57
C ALA A 91 3.22 2.67 -23.88
N GLN A 92 3.26 3.83 -24.56
CA GLN A 92 3.72 5.09 -23.95
C GLN A 92 2.82 5.52 -22.78
N GLU A 93 1.50 5.48 -22.97
CA GLU A 93 0.53 5.81 -21.93
C GLU A 93 0.66 4.89 -20.71
N ALA A 94 0.82 3.58 -20.93
CA ALA A 94 1.00 2.61 -19.86
C ALA A 94 2.31 2.77 -19.09
N LEU A 95 3.43 3.06 -19.78
CA LEU A 95 4.72 3.36 -19.15
C LEU A 95 4.63 4.65 -18.31
N ALA A 96 4.04 5.71 -18.87
CA ALA A 96 3.88 6.97 -18.15
C ALA A 96 2.99 6.82 -16.91
N ALA A 97 1.92 6.03 -17.00
CA ALA A 97 1.06 5.72 -15.86
C ALA A 97 1.82 4.94 -14.77
N SER A 98 2.62 3.94 -15.17
CA SER A 98 3.44 3.14 -14.25
C SER A 98 4.51 3.96 -13.55
N ASP A 99 5.21 4.84 -14.28
CA ASP A 99 6.22 5.74 -13.73
C ASP A 99 5.61 6.73 -12.73
N THR A 100 4.43 7.25 -13.03
CA THR A 100 3.69 8.17 -12.15
C THR A 100 3.22 7.47 -10.87
N ALA A 101 2.79 6.21 -10.97
CA ALA A 101 2.28 5.43 -9.85
C ALA A 101 3.37 4.85 -8.94
N ARG A 102 4.61 4.72 -9.43
CA ARG A 102 5.72 4.06 -8.73
C ARG A 102 5.96 4.57 -7.30
N PRO A 103 5.96 5.89 -7.01
CA PRO A 103 6.11 6.38 -5.64
C PRO A 103 4.98 5.90 -4.70
N SER A 104 3.74 5.90 -5.17
CA SER A 104 2.56 5.47 -4.41
C SER A 104 2.61 3.97 -4.11
N VAL A 105 3.01 3.18 -5.09
CA VAL A 105 3.23 1.74 -4.95
C VAL A 105 4.31 1.43 -3.90
N LEU A 106 5.45 2.11 -3.96
CA LEU A 106 6.53 1.96 -2.97
C LEU A 106 6.06 2.38 -1.56
N GLN A 107 5.27 3.44 -1.46
CA GLN A 107 4.71 3.88 -0.18
C GLN A 107 3.75 2.85 0.43
N MET A 108 2.90 2.22 -0.38
CA MET A 108 2.00 1.16 0.08
C MET A 108 2.76 -0.11 0.50
N ALA A 109 3.80 -0.49 -0.24
CA ALA A 109 4.67 -1.59 0.16
C ALA A 109 5.35 -1.33 1.51
N ALA A 110 5.83 -0.09 1.74
CA ALA A 110 6.40 0.30 3.03
C ALA A 110 5.35 0.31 4.16
N ALA A 111 4.10 0.67 3.87
CA ALA A 111 3.01 0.59 4.84
C ALA A 111 2.66 -0.86 5.21
N VAL A 112 2.75 -1.81 4.27
CA VAL A 112 2.61 -3.25 4.53
C VAL A 112 3.73 -3.74 5.46
N ASP A 113 4.98 -3.31 5.22
CA ASP A 113 6.12 -3.63 6.10
C ASP A 113 5.88 -3.12 7.54
N ALA A 114 5.41 -1.87 7.68
CA ALA A 114 5.10 -1.29 8.99
C ALA A 114 3.96 -2.04 9.71
N LEU A 115 2.93 -2.49 8.98
CA LEU A 115 1.86 -3.33 9.55
C LEU A 115 2.38 -4.70 9.99
N ASP A 116 3.30 -5.30 9.23
CA ASP A 116 3.94 -6.57 9.61
C ASP A 116 4.75 -6.44 10.90
N GLU A 117 5.50 -5.34 11.04
CA GLU A 117 6.23 -5.04 12.27
C GLU A 117 5.29 -4.79 13.46
N ALA A 118 4.23 -4.00 13.27
CA ALA A 118 3.23 -3.75 14.31
C ALA A 118 2.54 -5.05 14.76
N ILE A 119 2.20 -5.95 13.84
CA ILE A 119 1.62 -7.26 14.16
C ILE A 119 2.61 -8.10 14.97
N ALA A 120 3.89 -8.11 14.61
CA ALA A 120 4.92 -8.83 15.35
C ALA A 120 5.10 -8.28 16.77
N ALA A 121 5.17 -6.95 16.91
CA ALA A 121 5.29 -6.29 18.20
C ALA A 121 4.11 -6.60 19.13
N VAL A 122 2.88 -6.53 18.62
CA VAL A 122 1.66 -6.82 19.39
C VAL A 122 1.61 -8.30 19.82
N ARG A 123 2.08 -9.23 18.98
CA ARG A 123 2.16 -10.66 19.34
C ARG A 123 3.17 -10.92 20.47
N ASN A 124 4.32 -10.23 20.44
CA ASN A 124 5.33 -10.38 21.49
C ASN A 124 4.78 -9.95 22.87
N VAL A 125 4.00 -8.86 22.90
CA VAL A 125 3.32 -8.38 24.14
C VAL A 125 2.25 -9.37 24.61
N SER A 126 1.47 -9.94 23.69
CA SER A 126 0.44 -10.95 24.01
C SER A 126 1.01 -12.22 24.65
N GLY A 127 2.21 -12.64 24.22
CA GLY A 127 2.90 -13.81 24.77
C GLY A 127 3.36 -13.65 26.23
N GLN A 128 3.27 -12.45 26.82
CA GLN A 128 3.80 -12.12 28.14
C GLN A 128 2.73 -11.98 29.25
N GLY A 129 1.42 -12.13 28.96
CA GLY A 129 0.39 -12.02 30.02
C GLY A 129 -1.02 -12.48 29.63
N GLY A 130 -1.69 -13.21 30.55
CA GLY A 130 -2.96 -13.93 30.29
C GLY A 130 -4.27 -13.12 30.36
N HIS A 131 -4.24 -11.79 30.56
CA HIS A 131 -5.45 -11.01 30.88
C HIS A 131 -5.83 -9.90 29.88
N ALA A 132 -5.03 -9.65 28.83
CA ALA A 132 -5.33 -8.65 27.79
C ALA A 132 -5.65 -9.25 26.40
N THR A 133 -5.88 -10.56 26.35
CA THR A 133 -5.86 -11.35 25.11
C THR A 133 -6.95 -10.99 24.10
N GLU A 134 -8.17 -10.67 24.54
CA GLU A 134 -9.28 -10.37 23.61
C GLU A 134 -9.11 -9.03 22.86
N SER A 135 -8.80 -7.95 23.58
CA SER A 135 -8.57 -6.62 22.97
C SER A 135 -7.34 -6.62 22.06
N ILE A 136 -6.29 -7.32 22.47
CA ILE A 136 -5.08 -7.52 21.66
C ILE A 136 -5.41 -8.30 20.39
N ASN A 137 -6.16 -9.40 20.48
CA ASN A 137 -6.57 -10.21 19.33
C ASN A 137 -7.43 -9.41 18.35
N LYS A 138 -8.36 -8.58 18.84
CA LYS A 138 -9.16 -7.67 17.99
C LYS A 138 -8.27 -6.68 17.24
N THR A 139 -7.23 -6.15 17.90
CA THR A 139 -6.27 -5.24 17.27
C THR A 139 -5.42 -5.95 16.22
N ILE A 140 -4.89 -7.15 16.51
CA ILE A 140 -4.19 -7.98 15.53
C ILE A 140 -5.09 -8.27 14.31
N GLY A 141 -6.37 -8.58 14.56
CA GLY A 141 -7.37 -8.83 13.50
C GLY A 141 -7.53 -7.62 12.57
N ARG A 142 -7.67 -6.41 13.14
CA ARG A 142 -7.75 -5.16 12.37
C ARG A 142 -6.48 -4.89 11.56
N LEU A 143 -5.30 -5.07 12.16
CA LEU A 143 -4.03 -4.88 11.47
C LEU A 143 -3.85 -5.86 10.31
N ARG A 144 -4.18 -7.15 10.51
CA ARG A 144 -4.16 -8.18 9.45
C ARG A 144 -5.11 -7.84 8.32
N SER A 145 -6.32 -7.37 8.63
CA SER A 145 -7.30 -6.97 7.61
C SER A 145 -6.79 -5.77 6.79
N ARG A 146 -6.20 -4.76 7.44
CA ARG A 146 -5.57 -3.62 6.73
C ARG A 146 -4.42 -4.08 5.84
N ARG A 147 -3.56 -4.95 6.34
CA ARG A 147 -2.43 -5.52 5.60
C ARG A 147 -2.90 -6.28 4.35
N ALA A 148 -3.90 -7.14 4.50
CA ALA A 148 -4.46 -7.89 3.37
C ALA A 148 -5.01 -6.93 2.31
N LYS A 149 -5.79 -5.93 2.71
CA LYS A 149 -6.35 -4.92 1.80
C LYS A 149 -5.26 -4.18 1.00
N LEU A 150 -4.15 -3.80 1.64
CA LEU A 150 -3.05 -3.14 0.92
C LEU A 150 -2.33 -4.08 -0.05
N LEU A 151 -2.12 -5.34 0.34
CA LEU A 151 -1.52 -6.34 -0.55
C LEU A 151 -2.42 -6.68 -1.74
N ASP A 152 -3.72 -6.74 -1.54
CA ASP A 152 -4.68 -7.00 -2.64
C ASP A 152 -4.62 -5.86 -3.67
N LYS A 153 -4.52 -4.60 -3.22
CA LYS A 153 -4.37 -3.44 -4.10
C LYS A 153 -3.04 -3.43 -4.85
N LEU A 154 -1.93 -3.77 -4.18
CA LEU A 154 -0.64 -3.92 -4.83
C LEU A 154 -0.69 -5.03 -5.88
N THR A 155 -1.29 -6.18 -5.55
CA THR A 155 -1.42 -7.31 -6.48
C THR A 155 -2.24 -6.91 -7.71
N ALA A 156 -3.39 -6.26 -7.53
CA ALA A 156 -4.21 -5.77 -8.63
C ALA A 156 -3.42 -4.81 -9.54
N ALA A 157 -2.66 -3.88 -8.96
CA ALA A 157 -1.83 -2.97 -9.74
C ALA A 157 -0.76 -3.68 -10.59
N VAL A 158 -0.13 -4.74 -10.06
CA VAL A 158 0.82 -5.57 -10.84
C VAL A 158 0.10 -6.32 -11.97
N ASP A 159 -1.05 -6.92 -11.66
CA ASP A 159 -1.85 -7.70 -12.61
C ASP A 159 -2.34 -6.84 -13.80
N GLU A 160 -2.70 -5.57 -13.55
CA GLU A 160 -3.11 -4.65 -14.61
C GLU A 160 -1.95 -4.32 -15.58
N VAL A 161 -0.73 -4.11 -15.07
CA VAL A 161 0.44 -3.89 -15.94
C VAL A 161 0.74 -5.15 -16.75
N ALA A 162 0.66 -6.33 -16.13
CA ALA A 162 0.85 -7.60 -16.82
C ALA A 162 -0.20 -7.82 -17.93
N THR A 163 -1.46 -7.44 -17.68
CA THR A 163 -2.57 -7.52 -18.64
C THR A 163 -2.33 -6.61 -19.84
N VAL A 164 -1.93 -5.35 -19.62
CA VAL A 164 -1.56 -4.42 -20.69
C VAL A 164 -0.38 -4.94 -21.50
N TYR A 165 0.66 -5.46 -20.84
CA TYR A 165 1.81 -6.06 -21.51
C TYR A 165 1.41 -7.25 -22.39
N ALA A 166 0.59 -8.17 -21.87
CA ALA A 166 0.11 -9.32 -22.62
C ALA A 166 -0.69 -8.92 -23.86
N GLY A 167 -1.62 -7.97 -23.74
CA GLY A 167 -2.42 -7.47 -24.87
C GLY A 167 -1.56 -6.79 -25.94
N LEU A 168 -0.56 -5.99 -25.53
CA LEU A 168 0.39 -5.38 -26.47
C LEU A 168 1.29 -6.42 -27.15
N LEU A 169 1.71 -7.45 -26.42
CA LEU A 169 2.51 -8.54 -26.96
C LEU A 169 1.70 -9.35 -27.99
N GLU A 170 0.43 -9.65 -27.71
CA GLU A 170 -0.49 -10.29 -28.64
C GLU A 170 -0.64 -9.47 -29.92
N LEU A 171 -0.92 -8.17 -29.80
CA LEU A 171 -1.01 -7.27 -30.96
C LEU A 171 0.28 -7.22 -31.77
N SER A 172 1.44 -7.20 -31.10
CA SER A 172 2.73 -7.24 -31.77
C SER A 172 2.91 -8.55 -32.57
N ALA A 173 2.54 -9.69 -31.99
CA ALA A 173 2.68 -11.00 -32.63
C ALA A 173 1.72 -11.14 -33.83
N THR A 174 0.48 -10.66 -33.71
CA THR A 174 -0.51 -10.67 -34.78
C THR A 174 -0.04 -9.84 -35.99
N ALA A 175 0.51 -8.66 -35.75
CA ALA A 175 1.07 -7.81 -36.80
C ALA A 175 2.23 -8.47 -37.56
N HIS A 176 3.10 -9.22 -36.86
CA HIS A 176 4.26 -9.87 -37.46
C HIS A 176 3.93 -11.16 -38.23
N THR A 177 2.91 -11.90 -37.79
CA THR A 177 2.64 -13.26 -38.29
C THR A 177 1.62 -13.31 -39.41
N SER A 178 0.63 -12.42 -39.40
CA SER A 178 -0.60 -12.68 -40.17
C SER A 178 -0.71 -11.87 -41.46
N GLY A 179 0.06 -10.79 -41.64
CA GLY A 179 -0.22 -9.81 -42.72
C GLY A 179 -1.65 -9.24 -42.67
N VAL A 180 -2.37 -9.53 -41.59
CA VAL A 180 -3.71 -9.07 -41.25
C VAL A 180 -3.53 -7.73 -40.56
N SER A 181 -4.29 -6.73 -41.02
CA SER A 181 -4.33 -5.43 -40.35
C SER A 181 -4.90 -5.63 -38.96
N ILE A 182 -4.19 -5.14 -37.93
CA ILE A 182 -4.76 -4.93 -36.60
C ILE A 182 -6.04 -4.12 -36.80
N ASP A 183 -7.17 -4.62 -36.31
CA ASP A 183 -8.44 -3.91 -36.39
C ASP A 183 -8.68 -3.03 -35.16
N ASP A 184 -9.68 -2.16 -35.25
CA ASP A 184 -10.01 -1.22 -34.17
C ASP A 184 -10.53 -1.92 -32.90
N THR A 185 -10.97 -3.17 -32.99
CA THR A 185 -11.46 -3.96 -31.85
C THR A 185 -10.30 -4.40 -30.97
N ASP A 186 -9.23 -4.92 -31.58
CA ASP A 186 -8.06 -5.40 -30.85
C ASP A 186 -7.32 -4.23 -30.16
N VAL A 187 -7.22 -3.08 -30.85
CA VAL A 187 -6.68 -1.83 -30.26
C VAL A 187 -7.60 -1.32 -29.14
N GLY A 188 -8.91 -1.47 -29.30
CA GLY A 188 -9.91 -1.13 -28.28
C GLY A 188 -9.71 -1.89 -26.97
N ALA A 189 -9.47 -3.21 -27.03
CA ALA A 189 -9.24 -4.02 -25.83
C ALA A 189 -7.98 -3.60 -25.05
N VAL A 190 -6.90 -3.25 -25.76
CA VAL A 190 -5.68 -2.71 -25.13
C VAL A 190 -5.94 -1.32 -24.55
N ASN A 191 -6.71 -0.47 -25.23
CA ASN A 191 -7.10 0.84 -24.70
C ASN A 191 -7.91 0.72 -23.40
N ASP A 192 -8.83 -0.23 -23.33
CA ASP A 192 -9.62 -0.50 -22.12
C ASP A 192 -8.72 -0.96 -20.97
N SER A 193 -7.75 -1.83 -21.27
CA SER A 193 -6.75 -2.29 -20.29
C SER A 193 -5.87 -1.14 -19.78
N VAL A 194 -5.41 -0.24 -20.66
CA VAL A 194 -4.65 0.96 -20.27
C VAL A 194 -5.49 1.91 -19.42
N THR A 195 -6.78 2.06 -19.75
CA THR A 195 -7.71 2.87 -18.96
C THR A 195 -7.91 2.29 -17.57
N LEU A 196 -8.08 0.96 -17.47
CA LEU A 196 -8.21 0.26 -16.20
C LEU A 196 -6.94 0.39 -15.35
N LEU A 197 -5.76 0.24 -15.97
CA LEU A 197 -4.47 0.48 -15.32
C LEU A 197 -4.37 1.88 -14.71
N GLN A 198 -4.72 2.91 -15.49
CA GLN A 198 -4.71 4.30 -15.02
C GLN A 198 -5.67 4.52 -13.84
N MET A 199 -6.86 3.93 -13.90
CA MET A 199 -7.84 3.99 -12.82
C MET A 199 -7.31 3.30 -11.54
N THR A 200 -6.77 2.08 -11.67
CA THR A 200 -6.18 1.34 -10.54
C THR A 200 -5.04 2.12 -9.91
N PHE A 201 -4.18 2.75 -10.70
CA PHE A 201 -3.10 3.58 -10.17
C PHE A 201 -3.57 4.88 -9.52
N ALA A 202 -4.61 5.51 -10.05
CA ALA A 202 -5.21 6.69 -9.42
C ALA A 202 -5.85 6.35 -8.06
N GLU A 203 -6.51 5.20 -7.96
CA GLU A 203 -7.02 4.68 -6.67
C GLU A 203 -5.88 4.42 -5.68
N LEU A 204 -4.80 3.81 -6.17
CA LEU A 204 -3.61 3.50 -5.38
C LEU A 204 -2.94 4.77 -4.84
N GLU A 205 -2.83 5.81 -5.66
CA GLU A 205 -2.35 7.12 -5.24
C GLU A 205 -3.24 7.76 -4.17
N ALA A 206 -4.56 7.71 -4.34
CA ALA A 206 -5.50 8.22 -3.35
C ALA A 206 -5.37 7.49 -1.99
N ASP A 207 -5.17 6.17 -2.02
CA ASP A 207 -4.91 5.38 -0.81
C ASP A 207 -3.56 5.73 -0.17
N ALA A 208 -2.50 5.88 -0.96
CA ALA A 208 -1.18 6.26 -0.48
C ALA A 208 -1.19 7.67 0.17
N ALA A 209 -1.94 8.60 -0.42
CA ALA A 209 -2.16 9.92 0.16
C ALA A 209 -2.91 9.82 1.51
N ASN A 210 -3.93 8.97 1.61
CA ASN A 210 -4.65 8.74 2.86
C ASN A 210 -3.74 8.16 3.96
N LEU A 211 -2.83 7.24 3.62
CA LEU A 211 -1.83 6.70 4.56
C LEU A 211 -0.91 7.79 5.12
N THR A 212 -0.57 8.79 4.31
CA THR A 212 0.24 9.94 4.74
C THR A 212 -0.51 10.81 5.75
N ASN A 213 -1.79 11.06 5.50
CA ASN A 213 -2.63 11.89 6.36
C ASN A 213 -2.94 11.21 7.70
N GLU A 214 -3.12 9.89 7.71
CA GLU A 214 -3.30 9.12 8.94
C GLU A 214 -2.02 9.05 9.81
N GLY A 215 -0.84 9.27 9.22
CA GLY A 215 0.44 9.27 9.94
C GLY A 215 0.91 10.64 10.45
N LEU A 216 0.27 11.74 10.03
CA LEU A 216 0.61 13.13 10.42
C LEU A 216 -0.38 13.75 11.42
N ALA A 217 -1.42 13.03 11.81
CA ALA A 217 -2.44 13.45 12.79
C ALA A 217 -2.26 12.71 14.12
#